data_AF-A0A1A8VY26-F1
#
_entry.id   AF-A0A1A8VY26-F1
#
_cell.length_a   1.000
_cell.length_b   1.000
_cell.length_c   1.000
_cell.angle_alpha   90.00
_cell.angle_beta   90.00
_cell.angle_gamma   90.00
#
_symmetry.space_group_name_H-M   'P 1'
#
loop_
_entity.id
_entity.type
_entity.pdbx_description
1 polymer ?
#
loop_
_entity_poly.entity_id
_entity_poly.type
_entity_poly.pdbx_seq_one_letter_code
_entity_poly.pdbx_strand_id
1 'polypeptide(L)' 'MGEENKKLMTYEGIKKICADNNLYETDELNEVLYLHMKGFHNIDGLSTFTNLKCLFLNNNCIKKIDNLGGFSRLKAL' A
#
# COMPACT_ATOMS: atom_id res chain seq x y z
N MET A 1 23.09 -12.84 12.51
CA MET A 1 22.18 -12.37 13.59
C MET A 1 21.87 -10.92 13.28
N GLY A 2 20.66 -10.64 12.81
CA GLY A 2 20.27 -9.32 12.31
C GLY A 2 18.87 -9.42 11.72
N GLU A 3 17.85 -9.39 12.56
CA GLU A 3 16.51 -9.03 12.09
C GLU A 3 16.56 -7.53 11.76
N GLU A 4 17.09 -7.23 10.57
CA GLU A 4 17.23 -5.86 10.10
C GLU A 4 15.86 -5.20 10.00
N ASN A 5 15.81 -3.94 10.46
CA ASN A 5 14.65 -3.08 10.66
C ASN A 5 13.63 -3.16 9.50
N LYS A 6 12.69 -4.11 9.57
CA LYS A 6 11.68 -4.30 8.52
C LYS A 6 10.69 -3.16 8.58
N LYS A 7 10.71 -2.31 7.56
CA LYS A 7 9.64 -1.33 7.35
C LYS A 7 8.39 -2.06 6.87
N LEU A 8 7.39 -2.14 7.75
CA LEU A 8 6.10 -2.74 7.45
C LEU A 8 5.17 -1.70 6.81
N MET A 9 4.30 -2.16 5.91
CA MET A 9 3.19 -1.37 5.41
C MET A 9 2.08 -1.42 6.47
N THR A 10 1.70 -0.27 7.02
CA THR A 10 0.61 -0.15 7.99
C THR A 10 -0.43 0.83 7.48
N TYR A 11 -1.65 0.75 8.01
CA TYR A 11 -2.72 1.68 7.67
C TYR A 11 -2.30 3.14 7.91
N GLU A 12 -1.75 3.45 9.08
CA GLU A 12 -1.29 4.79 9.44
C GLU A 12 -0.16 5.27 8.53
N GLY A 13 0.75 4.36 8.14
CA GLY A 13 1.82 4.66 7.20
C GLY A 13 1.28 5.03 5.82
N ILE A 14 0.27 4.30 5.34
CA ILE A 14 -0.42 4.62 4.08
C ILE A 14 -1.15 5.96 4.20
N LYS A 15 -1.89 6.21 5.29
CA LYS A 15 -2.58 7.49 5.53
C LYS A 15 -1.62 8.68 5.51
N LYS A 16 -0.45 8.53 6.13
CA LYS A 16 0.60 9.55 6.07
C LYS A 16 1.07 9.78 4.64
N ILE A 17 1.29 8.73 3.87
CA ILE A 17 1.66 8.85 2.45
C ILE A 17 0.54 9.55 1.66
N CYS A 18 -0.73 9.23 1.91
CA CYS A 18 -1.85 9.91 1.28
C CYS A 18 -1.83 11.42 1.58
N ALA A 19 -1.67 11.80 2.84
CA ALA A 19 -1.58 13.20 3.25
C ALA A 19 -0.37 13.91 2.62
N ASP A 20 0.81 13.29 2.66
CA ASP A 20 2.06 13.84 2.10
C ASP A 20 2.00 14.01 0.56
N ASN A 21 1.09 13.31 -0.14
CA ASN A 21 0.90 13.36 -1.60
C ASN A 21 -0.41 14.05 -2.02
N ASN A 22 -1.07 14.77 -1.11
CA ASN A 22 -2.35 15.46 -1.35
C ASN A 22 -3.45 14.54 -1.93
N LEU A 23 -3.49 13.29 -1.49
CA LEU A 23 -4.56 12.34 -1.81
C LEU A 23 -5.77 12.56 -0.89
N TYR A 24 -6.88 11.87 -1.17
CA TYR A 24 -8.10 12.03 -0.39
C TYR A 24 -7.93 11.49 1.04
N GLU A 25 -8.48 12.20 2.02
CA GLU A 25 -8.56 11.71 3.39
C GLU A 25 -9.54 10.53 3.51
N THR A 26 -10.58 10.48 2.69
CA THR A 26 -11.50 9.33 2.60
C THR A 26 -10.87 8.22 1.75
N ASP A 27 -10.66 7.04 2.35
CA ASP A 27 -9.88 5.96 1.73
C ASP A 27 -10.50 5.44 0.43
N GLU A 28 -11.82 5.31 0.40
CA GLU A 28 -12.58 4.81 -0.74
C GLU A 28 -12.59 5.76 -1.94
N LEU A 29 -12.14 7.00 -1.79
CA LEU A 29 -11.97 7.94 -2.90
C LEU A 29 -10.62 7.78 -3.60
N ASN A 30 -9.67 7.06 -2.99
CA ASN A 30 -8.35 6.80 -3.55
C ASN A 30 -8.37 5.55 -4.43
N GLU A 31 -8.64 5.72 -5.72
CA GLU A 31 -8.62 4.61 -6.69
C GLU A 31 -7.19 4.22 -7.13
N VAL A 32 -6.20 5.08 -6.89
CA VAL A 32 -4.79 4.84 -7.22
C VAL A 32 -3.91 5.18 -6.02
N LEU A 33 -3.05 4.26 -5.60
CA LEU A 33 -2.07 4.48 -4.54
C LEU A 33 -0.64 4.37 -5.04
N TYR A 34 0.18 5.36 -4.68
CA TYR A 34 1.61 5.42 -5.02
C TYR A 34 2.46 4.99 -3.83
N LEU A 35 2.71 3.69 -3.70
CA LEU A 35 3.47 3.08 -2.61
C LEU A 35 4.86 2.59 -3.04
N HIS A 36 5.36 3.08 -4.18
CA HIS A 36 6.68 2.73 -4.70
C HIS A 36 7.80 3.38 -3.89
N MET A 37 8.97 2.75 -3.89
CA MET A 37 10.19 3.27 -3.25
C MET A 37 10.01 3.61 -1.75
N LYS A 38 9.16 2.86 -1.05
CA LYS A 38 8.94 3.06 0.39
C LYS A 38 9.76 2.12 1.27
N GLY A 39 10.34 1.05 0.70
CA GLY A 39 11.10 0.04 1.43
C GLY A 39 10.23 -0.96 2.20
N PHE A 40 8.96 -1.12 1.80
CA PHE A 40 8.04 -2.04 2.47
C PHE A 40 8.45 -3.51 2.31
N HIS A 41 8.20 -4.32 3.33
CA HIS A 41 8.53 -5.76 3.34
C HIS A 41 7.29 -6.66 3.20
N ASN A 42 6.09 -6.10 3.32
CA ASN A 42 4.81 -6.79 3.24
C ASN A 42 3.76 -5.90 2.54
N ILE A 43 2.63 -6.51 2.20
CA ILE A 43 1.41 -5.82 1.77
C ILE A 43 0.40 -5.95 2.90
N ASP A 44 0.00 -4.84 3.51
CA ASP A 44 -1.04 -4.76 4.55
C ASP A 44 -1.58 -3.31 4.65
N GLY A 45 -2.60 -3.08 5.47
CA GLY A 45 -3.15 -1.74 5.74
C GLY A 45 -4.05 -1.16 4.64
N LEU A 46 -4.44 -1.98 3.66
CA LEU A 46 -5.23 -1.56 2.49
C LEU A 46 -6.74 -1.84 2.61
N SER A 47 -7.21 -2.44 3.70
CA SER A 47 -8.58 -3.00 3.80
C SER A 47 -9.71 -1.99 3.57
N THR A 48 -9.50 -0.72 3.92
CA THR A 48 -10.48 0.37 3.74
C THR A 48 -10.44 0.99 2.34
N PHE A 49 -9.40 0.74 1.54
CA PHE A 49 -9.26 1.23 0.17
C PHE A 49 -10.07 0.36 -0.81
N THR A 50 -11.36 0.18 -0.53
CA THR A 50 -12.25 -0.76 -1.22
C THR A 50 -12.40 -0.51 -2.72
N ASN A 51 -12.11 0.72 -3.15
CA ASN A 51 -12.25 1.19 -4.52
C ASN A 51 -10.95 1.20 -5.34
N LEU A 52 -9.87 0.64 -4.79
CA LEU A 52 -8.55 0.61 -5.41
C LEU A 52 -8.58 -0.09 -6.78
N LYS A 53 -8.08 0.60 -7.80
CA LYS A 53 -7.91 0.11 -9.18
C LYS A 53 -6.46 -0.16 -9.55
N CYS A 54 -5.55 0.65 -9.01
CA CYS A 54 -4.11 0.57 -9.31
C CYS A 54 -3.28 0.78 -8.03
N LEU A 55 -2.27 -0.08 -7.84
CA LEU A 55 -1.38 -0.02 -6.69
C LEU A 55 0.07 -0.08 -7.16
N PHE A 56 0.83 1.00 -7.01
CA PHE A 56 2.25 0.99 -7.37
C PHE A 56 3.09 0.47 -6.21
N LEU A 57 3.66 -0.73 -6.33
CA LEU A 57 4.53 -1.34 -5.30
C LEU A 57 6.00 -1.50 -5.72
N ASN A 58 6.39 -1.03 -6.90
CA ASN A 58 7.74 -1.20 -7.41
C ASN A 58 8.82 -0.57 -6.49
N ASN A 59 10.03 -1.14 -6.52
CA ASN A 59 11.16 -0.70 -5.70
C ASN A 59 10.90 -0.76 -4.17
N ASN A 60 10.17 -1.78 -3.73
CA ASN A 60 10.07 -2.17 -2.31
C ASN A 60 10.83 -3.49 -2.04
N CYS A 61 10.86 -3.93 -0.79
CA CYS A 61 11.48 -5.18 -0.34
C CYS A 61 10.45 -6.32 -0.14
N ILE A 62 9.31 -6.25 -0.84
CA ILE A 62 8.20 -7.20 -0.71
C ILE A 62 8.62 -8.54 -1.36
N LYS A 63 8.69 -9.60 -0.54
CA LYS A 63 9.10 -10.94 -1.00
C LYS A 63 7.94 -11.80 -1.48
N LYS A 64 6.70 -11.43 -1.11
CA LYS A 64 5.50 -12.18 -1.42
C LYS A 64 4.35 -11.22 -1.68
N ILE A 65 3.62 -11.49 -2.76
CA ILE A 65 2.39 -10.77 -3.09
C ILE A 65 1.23 -11.55 -2.46
N ASP A 66 0.68 -11.02 -1.38
CA ASP A 66 -0.49 -11.54 -0.67
C ASP A 66 -1.37 -10.39 -0.15
N ASN A 67 -2.43 -10.72 0.58
CA ASN A 67 -3.39 -9.74 1.14
C ASN A 67 -4.13 -8.87 0.10
N LEU A 68 -4.13 -9.28 -1.18
CA LEU A 68 -4.83 -8.58 -2.26
C LEU A 68 -6.14 -9.26 -2.72
N GLY A 69 -6.53 -10.38 -2.11
CA GLY A 69 -7.68 -11.18 -2.55
C GLY A 69 -9.05 -10.49 -2.47
N GLY A 70 -9.18 -9.44 -1.65
CA GLY A 70 -10.43 -8.70 -1.44
C GLY A 70 -10.69 -7.56 -2.45
N PHE A 71 -9.70 -7.18 -3.28
CA PHE A 71 -9.81 -6.01 -4.16
C PHE A 71 -10.42 -6.36 -5.52
N SER A 72 -11.75 -6.47 -5.57
CA SER A 72 -12.49 -6.82 -6.81
C SER A 72 -12.31 -5.81 -7.96
N ARG A 73 -11.97 -4.56 -7.64
CA ARG A 73 -11.67 -3.49 -8.62
C ARG A 73 -10.19 -3.43 -9.02
N LEU A 74 -9.35 -4.25 -8.39
CA LEU A 74 -7.94 -4.55 -8.69
C LEU A 74 -7.65 -4.72 -10.20
N LYS A 75 -7.01 -3.79 -10.91
CA LYS A 75 -6.64 -3.97 -12.34
C LYS A 75 -5.14 -3.93 -12.61
N ALA A 76 -4.36 -3.21 -11.81
CA ALA A 76 -2.92 -3.05 -12.01
C ALA A 76 -2.15 -3.06 -10.68
N LEU A 77 -0.94 -3.63 -10.70
CA LEU A 77 -0.03 -3.83 -9.58
C LEU A 77 1.41 -3.48 -10.00
#